data_AF-A0AAN4HEV2-F1
#
_entry.id   AF-A0AAN4HEV2-F1
#
_cell.length_a   1.000
_cell.length_b   1.000
_cell.length_c   1.000
_cell.angle_alpha   90.00
_cell.angle_beta   90.00
_cell.angle_gamma   90.00
#
_symmetry.space_group_name_H-M   'P 1'
#
loop_
_entity.id
_entity.type
_entity.pdbx_description
1 polymer ?
#
loop_
_entity_poly.entity_id
_entity_poly.type
_entity_poly.pdbx_seq_one_letter_code
_entity_poly.pdbx_strand_id
1 'polypeptide(L)'
;MSQNNSNDVKSNEVGLIPFEVLEVVSEVSEIPEGVKFINAPAVWEKSEKGKDIVVAVLDTGCQTDHVDLKDRIIGGKNFTTDNNSDPNNYSDLNGHGTHVAGTIAATENNQGVLGVAPQAKLLILKILAGNGKDPMSG
;
A
#
# COMPACT_ATOMS: atom_id res chain seq x y z
N MET A 1 -14.55 -9.22 49.03
CA MET A 1 -14.23 -10.15 47.94
C MET A 1 -14.66 -9.49 46.64
N SER A 2 -13.69 -9.01 45.87
CA SER A 2 -13.90 -8.40 44.57
C SER A 2 -13.95 -9.50 43.51
N GLN A 3 -14.99 -9.50 42.69
CA GLN A 3 -14.95 -10.09 41.36
C GLN A 3 -15.63 -9.11 40.41
N ASN A 4 -14.82 -8.22 39.81
CA ASN A 4 -15.19 -7.52 38.59
C ASN A 4 -14.89 -8.46 37.43
N ASN A 5 -15.94 -8.88 36.73
CA ASN A 5 -15.88 -9.77 35.59
C ASN A 5 -15.43 -8.94 34.37
N SER A 6 -14.15 -9.08 34.01
CA SER A 6 -13.52 -8.35 32.90
C SER A 6 -13.83 -9.05 31.57
N ASN A 7 -15.06 -8.94 31.08
CA ASN A 7 -15.51 -9.53 29.81
C ASN A 7 -15.79 -8.50 28.71
N ASP A 8 -15.03 -7.40 28.66
CA ASP A 8 -15.13 -6.39 27.59
C ASP A 8 -13.75 -6.06 27.00
N VAL A 9 -13.06 -7.07 26.44
CA VAL A 9 -12.01 -6.84 25.46
C VAL A 9 -12.54 -7.39 24.14
N LYS A 10 -13.11 -6.52 23.30
CA LYS A 10 -13.26 -6.82 21.86
C LYS A 10 -11.90 -7.25 21.35
N SER A 11 -11.80 -8.35 20.59
CA SER A 11 -10.53 -8.71 19.94
C SER A 11 -10.09 -7.50 19.10
N ASN A 12 -8.92 -6.94 19.41
CA ASN A 12 -8.33 -5.85 18.64
C ASN A 12 -7.74 -6.45 17.35
N GLU A 13 -8.57 -7.04 16.51
CA GLU A 13 -8.14 -7.58 15.22
C GLU A 13 -7.92 -6.42 14.25
N VAL A 14 -6.72 -6.36 13.66
CA VAL A 14 -6.39 -5.35 12.65
C VAL A 14 -6.46 -6.04 11.30
N GLY A 15 -7.23 -5.47 10.37
CA GLY A 15 -7.36 -6.01 9.03
C GLY A 15 -7.80 -4.97 8.02
N LEU A 16 -7.76 -5.35 6.75
CA LEU A 16 -8.26 -4.53 5.65
C LEU A 16 -9.74 -4.22 5.87
N ILE A 17 -10.11 -2.97 5.60
CA ILE A 17 -11.51 -2.59 5.47
C ILE A 17 -12.07 -3.32 4.24
N PRO A 18 -13.29 -3.90 4.30
CA PRO A 18 -13.87 -4.60 3.15
C PRO A 18 -13.87 -3.75 1.88
N PHE A 19 -13.44 -4.33 0.78
CA PHE A 19 -13.40 -3.72 -0.54
C PHE A 19 -13.83 -4.73 -1.62
N GLU A 20 -14.17 -4.22 -2.79
CA GLU A 20 -14.53 -5.04 -3.95
C GLU A 20 -13.53 -4.79 -5.09
N VAL A 21 -13.06 -5.87 -5.70
CA VAL A 21 -12.27 -5.81 -6.93
C VAL A 21 -13.24 -5.83 -8.10
N LEU A 22 -13.40 -4.68 -8.77
CA LEU A 22 -14.35 -4.54 -9.88
C LEU A 22 -13.77 -5.08 -11.19
N GLU A 23 -12.51 -4.78 -11.48
CA GLU A 23 -11.85 -5.15 -12.73
C GLU A 23 -10.34 -5.33 -12.51
N VAL A 24 -9.73 -6.22 -13.29
CA VAL A 24 -8.28 -6.40 -13.37
C VAL A 24 -7.91 -6.36 -14.85
N VAL A 25 -7.16 -5.34 -15.25
CA VAL A 25 -6.70 -5.14 -16.62
C VAL A 25 -5.18 -5.32 -16.69
N SER A 26 -4.68 -5.81 -17.83
CA SER A 26 -3.24 -6.03 -18.03
C SER A 26 -2.50 -4.82 -18.61
N GLU A 27 -3.22 -3.92 -19.28
CA GLU A 27 -2.65 -2.75 -19.93
C GLU A 27 -3.58 -1.55 -19.74
N VAL A 28 -3.01 -0.45 -19.27
CA VAL A 28 -3.64 0.86 -19.16
C VAL A 28 -2.56 1.93 -19.34
N SER A 29 -2.94 3.14 -19.73
CA SER A 29 -2.04 4.30 -19.77
C SER A 29 -2.87 5.55 -19.51
N GLU A 30 -3.04 5.91 -18.23
CA GLU A 30 -3.85 7.07 -17.86
C GLU A 30 -3.49 7.70 -16.52
N ILE A 31 -3.96 8.93 -16.32
CA ILE A 31 -4.10 9.50 -14.98
C ILE A 31 -5.48 9.10 -14.46
N PRO A 32 -5.59 8.30 -13.39
CA PRO A 32 -6.87 7.87 -12.83
C PRO A 32 -7.77 9.06 -12.49
N GLU A 33 -9.09 8.92 -12.66
CA GLU A 33 -10.03 10.01 -12.39
C GLU A 33 -9.92 10.54 -10.96
N GLY A 34 -9.68 9.68 -9.97
CA GLY A 34 -9.48 10.09 -8.57
C GLY A 34 -8.34 11.08 -8.39
N VAL A 35 -7.22 10.89 -9.11
CA VAL A 35 -6.05 11.80 -9.07
C VAL A 35 -6.39 13.15 -9.69
N LYS A 36 -7.15 13.15 -10.80
CA LYS A 36 -7.65 14.39 -11.42
C LYS A 36 -8.64 15.11 -10.52
N PHE A 37 -9.54 14.37 -9.88
CA PHE A 37 -10.64 14.90 -9.07
C PHE A 37 -10.14 15.64 -7.83
N ILE A 38 -9.10 15.13 -7.18
CA ILE A 38 -8.43 15.84 -6.07
C ILE A 38 -7.53 17.00 -6.55
N ASN A 39 -7.49 17.26 -7.86
CA ASN A 39 -6.73 18.32 -8.50
C ASN A 39 -5.21 18.22 -8.28
N ALA A 40 -4.67 16.99 -8.13
CA ALA A 40 -3.23 16.78 -8.00
C ALA A 40 -2.42 17.32 -9.19
N PRO A 41 -2.87 17.18 -10.46
CA PRO A 41 -2.15 17.72 -11.61
C PRO A 41 -1.87 19.22 -11.55
N ALA A 42 -2.78 20.00 -10.95
CA ALA A 42 -2.64 21.45 -10.86
C ALA A 42 -1.50 21.91 -9.92
N VAL A 43 -1.01 21.03 -9.04
CA VAL A 43 0.06 21.37 -8.08
C VAL A 43 1.37 20.64 -8.33
N TRP A 44 1.42 19.68 -9.25
CA TRP A 44 2.60 18.85 -9.51
C TRP A 44 3.88 19.64 -9.84
N GLU A 45 3.77 20.71 -10.63
CA GLU A 45 4.93 21.54 -10.96
C GLU A 45 5.48 22.24 -9.71
N LYS A 46 4.60 22.83 -8.91
CA LYS A 46 4.97 23.56 -7.69
C LYS A 46 5.48 22.65 -6.58
N SER A 47 4.97 21.41 -6.50
CA SER A 47 5.32 20.44 -5.46
C SER A 47 6.47 19.51 -5.87
N GLU A 48 7.08 19.72 -7.05
CA GLU A 48 8.04 18.78 -7.64
C GLU A 48 7.51 17.33 -7.63
N LYS A 49 6.20 17.14 -7.85
CA LYS A 49 5.53 15.82 -7.85
C LYS A 49 5.78 15.00 -6.56
N GLY A 50 6.05 15.66 -5.43
CA GLY A 50 6.31 15.01 -4.14
C GLY A 50 7.73 14.46 -3.97
N LYS A 51 8.68 14.93 -4.77
CA LYS A 51 10.11 14.59 -4.64
C LYS A 51 10.62 14.76 -3.22
N ASP A 52 11.50 13.85 -2.82
CA ASP A 52 12.13 13.77 -1.49
C ASP A 52 11.20 13.52 -0.30
N ILE A 53 9.90 13.36 -0.54
CA ILE A 53 8.95 12.86 0.46
C ILE A 53 8.98 11.33 0.48
N VAL A 54 9.00 10.76 1.68
CA VAL A 54 8.86 9.32 1.90
C VAL A 54 7.50 9.04 2.52
N VAL A 55 6.73 8.13 1.91
CA VAL A 55 5.46 7.63 2.44
C VAL A 55 5.67 6.18 2.89
N ALA A 56 5.42 5.92 4.18
CA ALA A 56 5.41 4.56 4.71
C ALA A 56 4.04 3.92 4.47
N VAL A 57 4.01 2.80 3.75
CA VAL A 57 2.79 2.06 3.43
C VAL A 57 2.71 0.85 4.36
N LEU A 58 1.78 0.89 5.32
CA LEU A 58 1.53 -0.20 6.26
C LEU A 58 0.34 -1.02 5.75
N ASP A 59 0.63 -2.11 5.04
CA ASP A 59 -0.40 -2.87 4.29
C ASP A 59 0.01 -4.34 4.09
N THR A 60 -0.49 -5.01 3.04
CA THR A 60 -0.21 -6.42 2.69
C THR A 60 1.15 -6.65 2.02
N GLY A 61 1.92 -5.60 1.80
CA GLY A 61 3.18 -5.62 1.05
C GLY A 61 3.06 -4.81 -0.24
N CYS A 62 4.00 -5.02 -1.16
CA CYS A 62 3.94 -4.43 -2.50
C CYS A 62 4.60 -5.36 -3.52
N GLN A 63 4.10 -5.41 -4.75
CA GLN A 63 4.84 -5.99 -5.87
C GLN A 63 6.05 -5.09 -6.20
N THR A 64 7.24 -5.49 -5.75
CA THR A 64 8.44 -4.64 -5.78
C THR A 64 9.05 -4.46 -7.17
N ASP A 65 8.74 -5.35 -8.11
CA ASP A 65 9.22 -5.33 -9.49
C ASP A 65 8.20 -4.72 -10.47
N HIS A 66 7.05 -4.25 -9.98
CA HIS A 66 6.04 -3.62 -10.82
C HIS A 66 6.60 -2.39 -11.53
N VAL A 67 6.36 -2.27 -12.83
CA VAL A 67 6.97 -1.24 -13.69
C VAL A 67 6.67 0.19 -13.23
N ASP A 68 5.51 0.40 -12.61
CA ASP A 68 5.10 1.71 -12.08
C ASP A 68 5.65 2.03 -10.68
N LEU A 69 6.20 1.04 -9.96
CA LEU A 69 6.53 1.17 -8.54
C LEU A 69 7.99 0.91 -8.19
N LYS A 70 8.69 0.08 -8.98
CA LYS A 70 10.07 -0.36 -8.70
C LYS A 70 11.03 0.80 -8.42
N ASP A 71 10.87 1.93 -9.12
CA ASP A 71 11.75 3.10 -8.99
C ASP A 71 11.29 4.07 -7.87
N ARG A 72 10.20 3.75 -7.17
CA ARG A 72 9.65 4.51 -6.04
C ARG A 72 9.93 3.82 -4.72
N ILE A 73 10.04 2.49 -4.72
CA ILE A 73 10.29 1.70 -3.53
C ILE A 73 11.76 1.86 -3.11
N ILE A 74 12.00 2.40 -1.92
CA ILE A 74 13.35 2.59 -1.37
C ILE A 74 13.75 1.51 -0.36
N GLY A 75 12.83 0.61 -0.05
CA GLY A 75 13.03 -0.50 0.88
C GLY A 75 11.72 -0.93 1.53
N GLY A 76 11.83 -1.88 2.45
CA GLY A 76 10.69 -2.36 3.18
C GLY A 76 11.05 -3.36 4.27
N LYS A 77 10.05 -3.79 5.01
CA LYS A 77 10.16 -4.79 6.06
C LYS A 77 8.88 -5.61 6.15
N ASN A 78 9.04 -6.91 6.34
CA ASN A 78 7.95 -7.81 6.66
C ASN A 78 7.88 -8.04 8.17
N PHE A 79 6.68 -7.86 8.72
CA PHE A 79 6.34 -8.12 10.12
C PHE A 79 5.33 -9.26 10.27
N THR A 80 4.98 -9.93 9.17
CA THR A 80 4.03 -11.04 9.16
C THR A 80 4.74 -12.39 9.15
N THR A 81 3.94 -13.45 9.30
CA THR A 81 4.40 -14.84 9.19
C THR A 81 4.50 -15.33 7.74
N ASP A 82 4.04 -14.54 6.77
CA ASP A 82 4.18 -14.87 5.35
C ASP A 82 5.66 -15.03 4.96
N ASN A 83 5.91 -15.80 3.90
CA ASN A 83 7.27 -16.03 3.39
C ASN A 83 8.25 -16.51 4.47
N ASN A 84 7.79 -17.38 5.37
CA ASN A 84 8.55 -17.88 6.52
C ASN A 84 9.07 -16.78 7.46
N SER A 85 8.31 -15.70 7.61
CA SER A 85 8.72 -14.53 8.41
C SER A 85 10.03 -13.89 7.96
N ASP A 86 10.43 -14.05 6.68
CA ASP A 86 11.62 -13.39 6.16
C ASP A 86 11.40 -11.87 6.21
N PRO A 87 12.15 -11.14 7.05
CA PRO A 87 11.94 -9.71 7.23
C PRO A 87 12.23 -8.88 5.97
N ASN A 88 13.00 -9.42 5.03
CA ASN A 88 13.35 -8.73 3.79
C ASN A 88 12.37 -9.06 2.65
N ASN A 89 11.41 -9.95 2.88
CA ASN A 89 10.38 -10.30 1.90
C ASN A 89 9.05 -9.61 2.22
N TYR A 90 8.89 -8.40 1.70
CA TYR A 90 7.67 -7.59 1.81
C TYR A 90 6.85 -7.63 0.51
N SER A 91 6.91 -8.74 -0.23
CA SER A 91 6.09 -8.96 -1.42
C SER A 91 4.60 -9.01 -1.06
N ASP A 92 3.76 -8.53 -1.97
CA ASP A 92 2.31 -8.55 -1.81
C ASP A 92 1.75 -9.89 -2.25
N LEU A 93 0.99 -10.54 -1.36
CA LEU A 93 0.26 -11.79 -1.63
C LEU A 93 -1.26 -11.58 -1.70
N ASN A 94 -1.71 -10.33 -1.56
CA ASN A 94 -3.13 -9.95 -1.60
C ASN A 94 -3.45 -9.05 -2.80
N GLY A 95 -2.63 -8.03 -3.04
CA GLY A 95 -2.80 -7.03 -4.10
C GLY A 95 -3.22 -5.64 -3.57
N HIS A 96 -3.82 -5.56 -2.38
CA HIS A 96 -4.27 -4.29 -1.79
C HIS A 96 -3.12 -3.31 -1.57
N GLY A 97 -2.02 -3.75 -0.95
CA GLY A 97 -0.87 -2.88 -0.70
C GLY A 97 -0.22 -2.35 -1.98
N THR A 98 -0.17 -3.16 -3.05
CA THR A 98 0.29 -2.73 -4.37
C THR A 98 -0.64 -1.67 -4.98
N HIS A 99 -1.96 -1.84 -4.87
CA HIS A 99 -2.95 -0.87 -5.32
C HIS A 99 -2.86 0.47 -4.56
N VAL A 100 -2.68 0.41 -3.24
CA VAL A 100 -2.44 1.58 -2.39
C VAL A 100 -1.15 2.30 -2.80
N ALA A 101 -0.05 1.56 -2.97
CA ALA A 101 1.23 2.10 -3.43
C ALA A 101 1.11 2.81 -4.79
N GLY A 102 0.35 2.23 -5.73
CA GLY A 102 0.05 2.81 -7.03
C GLY A 102 -0.69 4.14 -6.92
N THR A 103 -1.74 4.18 -6.12
CA THR A 103 -2.51 5.41 -5.88
C THR A 103 -1.62 6.53 -5.33
N ILE A 104 -0.69 6.21 -4.43
CA ILE A 104 0.20 7.19 -3.82
C ILE A 104 1.23 7.71 -4.82
N ALA A 105 2.02 6.83 -5.44
CA ALA A 105 3.25 7.24 -6.12
C ALA A 105 3.56 6.49 -7.42
N ALA A 106 2.60 5.85 -8.09
CA ALA A 106 2.86 5.26 -9.41
C ALA A 106 3.57 6.28 -10.34
N THR A 107 4.71 5.87 -10.89
CA THR A 107 5.61 6.75 -11.62
C THR A 107 5.04 7.11 -12.99
N GLU A 108 5.43 8.27 -13.50
CA GLU A 108 5.18 8.65 -14.88
C GLU A 108 6.21 7.96 -15.79
N ASN A 109 5.80 6.90 -16.50
CA ASN A 109 6.64 6.13 -17.43
C ASN A 109 5.98 5.88 -18.81
N ASN A 110 4.94 6.66 -19.13
CA ASN A 110 4.09 6.53 -20.32
C ASN A 110 3.36 5.17 -20.46
N GLN A 111 3.31 4.39 -19.39
CA GLN A 111 2.60 3.12 -19.25
C GLN A 111 1.86 3.14 -17.91
N GLY A 112 0.91 2.23 -17.73
CA GLY A 112 0.22 2.05 -16.46
C GLY A 112 -0.54 3.29 -15.98
N VAL A 113 -0.40 3.60 -14.69
CA VAL A 113 -1.13 4.71 -14.05
C VAL A 113 -0.19 5.73 -13.41
N LEU A 114 -0.67 6.96 -13.21
CA LEU A 114 0.03 7.96 -12.40
C LEU A 114 -0.58 8.08 -11.00
N GLY A 115 0.29 8.08 -9.99
CA GLY A 115 -0.10 8.32 -8.60
C GLY A 115 -0.32 9.80 -8.30
N VAL A 116 -0.75 10.09 -7.08
CA VAL A 116 -0.93 11.47 -6.58
C VAL A 116 0.40 12.22 -6.48
N ALA A 117 1.46 11.55 -6.05
CA ALA A 117 2.82 12.08 -5.91
C ALA A 117 3.84 11.18 -6.65
N PRO A 118 3.91 11.25 -7.99
CA PRO A 118 4.72 10.33 -8.80
C PRO A 118 6.23 10.34 -8.53
N GLN A 119 6.78 11.33 -7.81
CA GLN A 119 8.19 11.39 -7.42
C GLN A 119 8.43 11.13 -5.92
N ALA A 120 7.38 10.81 -5.16
CA ALA A 120 7.54 10.37 -3.78
C ALA A 120 8.20 8.99 -3.70
N LYS A 121 8.87 8.72 -2.58
CA LYS A 121 9.49 7.45 -2.25
C LYS A 121 8.56 6.64 -1.37
N LEU A 122 8.54 5.32 -1.54
CA LEU A 122 7.71 4.39 -0.79
C LEU A 122 8.58 3.51 0.11
N LEU A 123 8.21 3.46 1.39
CA LEU A 123 8.74 2.49 2.35
C LEU A 123 7.67 1.44 2.64
N ILE A 124 7.89 0.20 2.23
CA ILE A 124 6.86 -0.85 2.29
C ILE A 124 6.94 -1.61 3.61
N LEU A 125 5.94 -1.45 4.47
CA LEU A 125 5.85 -2.14 5.75
C LEU A 125 4.71 -3.16 5.67
N LYS A 126 5.04 -4.41 5.37
CA LYS A 126 4.07 -5.50 5.32
C LYS A 126 3.69 -5.89 6.74
N ILE A 127 2.52 -5.45 7.18
CA ILE A 127 1.95 -5.72 8.51
C ILE A 127 0.70 -6.60 8.45
N LEU A 128 0.10 -6.74 7.27
CA LEU A 128 -1.03 -7.63 7.01
C LEU A 128 -0.56 -8.82 6.16
N ALA A 129 -0.99 -10.03 6.52
CA ALA A 129 -0.72 -11.23 5.76
C ALA A 129 -1.54 -11.27 4.45
N GLY A 130 -1.30 -12.26 3.60
CA GLY A 130 -2.02 -12.41 2.32
C GLY A 130 -3.56 -12.48 2.43
N ASN A 131 -4.08 -12.85 3.61
CA ASN A 131 -5.51 -12.85 3.92
C ASN A 131 -6.06 -11.47 4.34
N GLY A 132 -5.23 -10.42 4.35
CA GLY A 132 -5.61 -9.06 4.74
C GLY A 132 -5.76 -8.84 6.24
N LYS A 133 -5.23 -9.74 7.09
CA LYS A 133 -5.30 -9.64 8.55
C LYS A 133 -3.92 -9.57 9.18
N ASP A 134 -3.84 -9.00 10.36
CA ASP A 134 -2.61 -8.99 11.14
C ASP A 134 -2.28 -10.41 11.67
N PRO A 135 -1.01 -10.72 11.94
CA PRO A 135 -0.60 -12.06 12.38
C PRO A 135 -1.16 -12.47 13.75
N MET A 136 -1.66 -11.52 14.55
CA MET A 136 -2.10 -11.73 15.94
C MET A 136 -3.62 -11.93 16.06
N SER A 137 -4.39 -11.80 14.98
CA SER A 137 -5.85 -12.03 14.95
C SER A 137 -6.27 -13.48 14.71
N GLY A 138 -5.42 -14.43 15.11
CA GLY A 138 -5.65 -15.88 15.02
C GLY A 138 -6.32 -16.49 16.25
#